data_AF-A0A844TSW3-F1
#
_entry.id   AF-A0A844TSW3-F1
#
_cell.length_a   1.000
_cell.length_b   1.000
_cell.length_c   1.000
_cell.angle_alpha   90.00
_cell.angle_beta   90.00
_cell.angle_gamma   90.00
#
_symmetry.space_group_name_H-M   'P 1'
#
loop_
_entity.id
_entity.type
_entity.pdbx_description
1 polymer ?
#
loop_
_entity_poly.entity_id
_entity_poly.type
_entity_poly.pdbx_seq_one_letter_code
_entity_poly.pdbx_strand_id
1 'polypeptide(L)'
;MKAAVLKSFGAPLAIEQAPDPVLGTGEVIVDVVATRVLSYMNEVFSGQRNYALDLPIIPGPGGIGRVRAIGPDATRLAIGDWVFCDPTVRSRDDAVAPDIALQGLTAAGTGGMLLQRHFRHGSFAERMRVPTENVKRLGVITSEEAAQWCALGTLLVPYGGFLAANLQPGETVLVSGATGNFGSAAVSVALAMGAACVVAPGRNDRVLADLVRRFGSRVKPVKLTGNEDDDREAMKRAAPGPIDCVFDIMPPSVSTNVVRAAVMTVRAYGRVVLMGGVGMAGGPGLELPYPWIMRNCIAIHGVWMYPPDAASRLIALVRAGLLRLEEYETTAFDLDHANDAVAHAAANGGPFKLTVIRP
;
A
#
# COMPACT_ATOMS: atom_id res chain seq x y z
N MET A 1 -0.50 -27.36 7.93
CA MET A 1 -0.38 -26.10 8.68
C MET A 1 -1.76 -25.52 8.94
N LYS A 2 -1.92 -24.79 10.03
CA LYS A 2 -3.14 -24.07 10.35
C LYS A 2 -3.28 -22.84 9.45
N ALA A 3 -4.50 -22.56 8.99
CA ALA A 3 -4.80 -21.44 8.13
C ALA A 3 -6.24 -20.94 8.32
N ALA A 4 -6.45 -19.65 8.03
CA ALA A 4 -7.77 -19.08 7.87
C ALA A 4 -8.15 -19.11 6.38
N VAL A 5 -9.20 -19.84 6.02
CA VAL A 5 -9.58 -20.14 4.63
C VAL A 5 -10.91 -19.47 4.27
N LEU A 6 -10.90 -18.65 3.22
CA LEU A 6 -12.12 -18.14 2.60
C LEU A 6 -12.64 -19.19 1.60
N LYS A 7 -13.73 -19.89 1.97
CA LYS A 7 -14.32 -20.96 1.14
C LYS A 7 -15.26 -20.44 0.05
N SER A 8 -16.04 -19.42 0.38
CA SER A 8 -16.96 -18.73 -0.51
C SER A 8 -17.08 -17.27 -0.09
N PHE A 9 -17.41 -16.38 -1.04
CA PHE A 9 -17.70 -14.99 -0.69
C PHE A 9 -18.90 -14.91 0.27
N GLY A 10 -18.88 -13.94 1.19
CA GLY A 10 -19.92 -13.71 2.20
C GLY A 10 -19.89 -14.67 3.39
N ALA A 11 -19.06 -15.70 3.37
CA ALA A 11 -18.86 -16.60 4.50
C ALA A 11 -17.71 -16.11 5.40
N PRO A 12 -17.74 -16.37 6.72
CA PRO A 12 -16.59 -16.17 7.59
C PRO A 12 -15.43 -17.07 7.17
N LEU A 13 -14.21 -16.70 7.57
CA LEU A 13 -13.02 -17.54 7.38
C LEU A 13 -13.16 -18.81 8.20
N ALA A 14 -12.90 -19.96 7.57
CA ALA A 14 -12.79 -21.25 8.25
C ALA A 14 -11.37 -21.41 8.79
N ILE A 15 -11.22 -21.58 10.10
CA ILE A 15 -9.91 -21.89 10.71
C ILE A 15 -9.73 -23.40 10.67
N GLU A 16 -8.81 -23.88 9.83
CA GLU A 16 -8.63 -25.31 9.58
C GLU A 16 -7.19 -25.70 9.26
N GLN A 17 -6.93 -27.01 9.23
CA GLN A 17 -5.66 -27.54 8.77
C GLN A 17 -5.65 -27.61 7.23
N ALA A 18 -4.75 -26.85 6.62
CA ALA A 18 -4.45 -26.90 5.20
C ALA A 18 -3.16 -27.70 4.94
N PRO A 19 -2.98 -28.28 3.74
CA PRO A 19 -1.71 -28.88 3.35
C PRO A 19 -0.55 -27.88 3.51
N ASP A 20 0.60 -28.37 3.96
CA ASP A 20 1.81 -27.56 3.98
C ASP A 20 2.21 -27.16 2.55
N PRO A 21 2.69 -25.92 2.32
CA PRO A 21 3.13 -25.49 1.01
C PRO A 21 4.30 -26.35 0.52
N VAL A 22 4.25 -26.75 -0.74
CA VAL A 22 5.32 -27.51 -1.39
C VAL A 22 6.21 -26.56 -2.17
N LEU A 23 7.52 -26.65 -1.93
CA LEU A 23 8.53 -25.82 -2.54
C LEU A 23 8.79 -26.26 -4.00
N GLY A 24 8.78 -25.31 -4.94
CA GLY A 24 9.26 -25.45 -6.30
C GLY A 24 10.51 -24.58 -6.58
N THR A 25 10.92 -24.53 -7.84
CA THR A 25 12.04 -23.69 -8.29
C THR A 25 11.68 -22.20 -8.29
N GLY A 26 12.58 -21.35 -7.81
CA GLY A 26 12.33 -19.91 -7.71
C GLY A 26 11.34 -19.53 -6.62
N GLU A 27 11.10 -20.42 -5.66
CA GLU A 27 10.17 -20.20 -4.55
C GLU A 27 10.88 -20.28 -3.19
N VAL A 28 10.22 -19.73 -2.18
CA VAL A 28 10.65 -19.74 -0.78
C VAL A 28 9.45 -20.09 0.08
N ILE A 29 9.66 -20.90 1.12
CA ILE A 29 8.68 -21.09 2.19
C ILE A 29 9.09 -20.24 3.37
N VAL A 30 8.15 -19.46 3.89
CA VAL A 30 8.34 -18.56 5.03
C VAL A 30 7.40 -18.99 6.16
N ASP A 31 7.93 -19.14 7.37
CA ASP A 31 7.14 -19.22 8.60
C ASP A 31 6.64 -17.80 8.92
N VAL A 32 5.33 -17.59 8.88
CA VAL A 32 4.73 -16.27 9.06
C VAL A 32 4.72 -15.91 10.54
N VAL A 33 5.23 -14.73 10.88
CA VAL A 33 5.26 -14.21 12.26
C VAL A 33 4.20 -13.14 12.48
N ALA A 34 3.96 -12.31 11.46
CA ALA A 34 2.94 -11.26 11.51
C ALA A 34 2.44 -10.95 10.10
N THR A 35 1.13 -10.70 9.95
CA THR A 35 0.52 -10.27 8.69
C THR A 35 -0.52 -9.19 8.93
N ARG A 36 -0.60 -8.21 8.04
CA ARG A 36 -1.57 -7.12 8.15
C ARG A 36 -2.95 -7.53 7.62
N VAL A 37 -3.98 -7.04 8.30
CA VAL A 37 -5.36 -7.10 7.82
C VAL A 37 -5.74 -5.74 7.24
N LEU A 38 -6.16 -5.72 5.97
CA LEU A 38 -6.63 -4.50 5.31
C LEU A 38 -7.94 -4.02 5.95
N SER A 39 -8.10 -2.71 6.09
CA SER A 39 -9.32 -2.12 6.66
C SER A 39 -10.57 -2.40 5.82
N TYR A 40 -10.41 -2.74 4.54
CA TYR A 40 -11.50 -3.09 3.64
C TYR A 40 -11.55 -4.59 3.33
N MET A 41 -10.89 -5.43 4.13
CA MET A 41 -10.83 -6.88 3.86
C MET A 41 -12.21 -7.55 3.95
N ASN A 42 -13.10 -7.05 4.82
CA ASN A 42 -14.50 -7.47 4.87
C ASN A 42 -15.23 -7.25 3.53
N GLU A 43 -14.96 -6.14 2.83
CA GLU A 43 -15.53 -5.83 1.51
C GLU A 43 -14.96 -6.74 0.41
N VAL A 44 -13.71 -7.20 0.56
CA VAL A 44 -13.12 -8.22 -0.34
C VAL A 44 -13.81 -9.56 -0.11
N PHE A 45 -13.91 -9.99 1.15
CA PHE A 45 -14.47 -11.30 1.49
C PHE A 45 -15.98 -11.39 1.26
N SER A 46 -16.71 -10.28 1.31
CA SER A 46 -18.12 -10.22 0.93
C SER A 46 -18.34 -10.19 -0.59
N GLY A 47 -17.30 -9.92 -1.38
CA GLY A 47 -17.40 -9.73 -2.83
C GLY A 47 -17.77 -8.31 -3.26
N GLN A 48 -18.03 -7.38 -2.33
CA GLN A 48 -18.38 -5.99 -2.63
C GLN A 48 -17.30 -5.25 -3.43
N ARG A 49 -16.02 -5.57 -3.20
CA ARG A 49 -14.89 -4.99 -3.96
C ARG A 49 -14.78 -5.50 -5.40
N ASN A 50 -15.50 -6.57 -5.75
CA ASN A 50 -15.43 -7.23 -7.06
C ASN A 50 -13.99 -7.56 -7.51
N TYR A 51 -13.15 -7.99 -6.56
CA TYR A 51 -11.79 -8.42 -6.85
C TYR A 51 -11.81 -9.81 -7.50
N ALA A 52 -11.05 -9.98 -8.57
CA ALA A 52 -10.88 -11.29 -9.19
C ALA A 52 -10.07 -12.20 -8.26
N LEU A 53 -10.72 -13.22 -7.69
CA LEU A 53 -10.17 -14.10 -6.67
C LEU A 53 -10.78 -15.51 -6.80
N ASP A 54 -9.94 -16.52 -7.01
CA ASP A 54 -10.37 -17.91 -7.13
C ASP A 54 -10.46 -18.58 -5.75
N LEU A 55 -11.67 -18.98 -5.37
CA LEU A 55 -11.96 -19.66 -4.09
C LEU A 55 -11.92 -21.20 -4.24
N PRO A 56 -11.61 -21.96 -3.17
CA PRO A 56 -11.21 -21.51 -1.84
C PRO A 56 -9.78 -20.94 -1.82
N ILE A 57 -9.50 -20.02 -0.89
CA ILE A 57 -8.18 -19.38 -0.77
C ILE A 57 -7.85 -19.07 0.69
N ILE A 58 -6.58 -19.20 1.06
CA ILE A 58 -6.01 -18.57 2.26
C ILE A 58 -5.70 -17.11 1.88
N PRO A 59 -6.40 -16.09 2.43
CA PRO A 59 -6.14 -14.70 2.09
C PRO A 59 -4.91 -14.15 2.83
N GLY A 60 -4.58 -12.88 2.58
CA GLY A 60 -3.53 -12.15 3.31
C GLY A 60 -2.45 -11.61 2.38
N PRO A 61 -2.36 -10.28 2.19
CA PRO A 61 -1.46 -9.65 1.22
C PRO A 61 -0.05 -9.46 1.81
N GLY A 62 0.69 -10.56 1.92
CA GLY A 62 2.07 -10.56 2.39
C GLY A 62 2.19 -10.44 3.91
N GLY A 63 3.41 -10.39 4.42
CA GLY A 63 3.66 -10.40 5.87
C GLY A 63 5.14 -10.38 6.22
N ILE A 64 5.41 -10.47 7.52
CA ILE A 64 6.74 -10.57 8.10
C ILE A 64 6.92 -11.99 8.60
N GLY A 65 8.07 -12.58 8.31
CA GLY A 65 8.33 -13.96 8.70
C GLY A 65 9.80 -14.33 8.66
N ARG A 66 10.05 -15.62 8.89
CA ARG A 66 11.38 -16.22 8.83
C ARG A 66 11.47 -17.22 7.69
N VAL A 67 12.54 -17.17 6.92
CA VAL A 67 12.78 -18.13 5.84
C VAL A 67 12.89 -19.54 6.43
N ARG A 68 12.00 -20.43 6.01
CA ARG A 68 11.97 -21.83 6.41
C ARG A 68 12.74 -22.72 5.44
N ALA A 69 12.50 -22.52 4.14
CA ALA A 69 13.12 -23.27 3.06
C ALA A 69 13.27 -22.39 1.82
N ILE A 70 14.30 -22.66 1.02
CA ILE A 70 14.64 -21.89 -0.18
C ILE A 70 14.79 -22.81 -1.39
N GLY A 71 14.35 -22.33 -2.55
CA GLY A 71 14.58 -23.00 -3.82
C GLY A 71 16.08 -23.10 -4.14
N PRO A 72 16.49 -24.03 -5.03
CA PRO A 72 17.90 -24.28 -5.36
C PRO A 72 18.59 -23.10 -6.07
N ASP A 73 17.82 -22.12 -6.55
CA ASP A 73 18.27 -20.91 -7.24
C ASP A 73 18.37 -19.67 -6.32
N ALA A 74 18.06 -19.81 -5.03
CA ALA A 74 18.21 -18.74 -4.05
C ALA A 74 19.69 -18.55 -3.64
N THR A 75 20.33 -17.51 -4.16
CA THR A 75 21.78 -17.25 -3.93
C THR A 75 22.08 -16.25 -2.82
N ARG A 76 21.07 -15.54 -2.31
CA ARG A 76 21.25 -14.45 -1.31
C ARG A 76 20.44 -14.62 -0.04
N LEU A 77 19.43 -15.49 -0.04
CA LEU A 77 18.60 -15.79 1.13
C LEU A 77 19.19 -16.97 1.89
N ALA A 78 19.11 -16.92 3.21
CA ALA A 78 19.46 -18.03 4.09
C ALA A 78 18.25 -18.47 4.91
N ILE A 79 18.21 -19.76 5.27
CA ILE A 79 17.24 -20.26 6.25
C ILE A 79 17.42 -19.49 7.56
N GLY A 80 16.31 -19.02 8.12
CA GLY A 80 16.26 -18.21 9.32
C GLY A 80 16.30 -16.70 9.07
N ASP A 81 16.53 -16.21 7.84
CA ASP A 81 16.49 -14.77 7.55
C ASP A 81 15.13 -14.17 7.91
N TRP A 82 15.15 -12.97 8.52
CA TRP A 82 13.96 -12.14 8.68
C TRP A 82 13.62 -11.46 7.36
N VAL A 83 12.38 -11.63 6.92
CA VAL A 83 11.95 -11.20 5.59
C VAL A 83 10.57 -10.55 5.62
N PHE A 84 10.40 -9.56 4.73
CA PHE A 84 9.11 -9.10 4.27
C PHE A 84 8.73 -9.84 2.99
N CYS A 85 7.55 -10.45 3.00
CA CYS A 85 6.94 -11.11 1.85
C CYS A 85 6.05 -10.09 1.12
N ASP A 86 6.54 -9.54 0.01
CA ASP A 86 5.80 -8.63 -0.85
C ASP A 86 4.69 -9.40 -1.60
N PRO A 87 3.41 -8.99 -1.53
CA PRO A 87 2.33 -9.68 -2.25
C PRO A 87 2.34 -9.44 -3.77
N THR A 88 3.12 -8.50 -4.29
CA THR A 88 3.05 -8.06 -5.70
C THR A 88 3.81 -9.01 -6.62
N VAL A 89 3.18 -10.11 -7.03
CA VAL A 89 3.74 -11.13 -7.91
C VAL A 89 3.67 -10.66 -9.36
N ARG A 90 4.75 -10.84 -10.12
CA ARG A 90 4.86 -10.48 -11.54
C ARG A 90 5.14 -11.71 -12.40
N SER A 91 4.73 -11.67 -13.68
CA SER A 91 5.15 -12.69 -14.65
C SER A 91 6.67 -12.63 -14.89
N ARG A 92 7.27 -13.79 -15.21
CA ARG A 92 8.73 -13.99 -15.33
C ARG A 92 9.19 -14.23 -16.77
N ASP A 93 8.27 -14.21 -17.72
CA ASP A 93 8.45 -14.57 -19.13
C ASP A 93 8.89 -13.38 -20.00
N ASP A 94 9.78 -12.52 -19.44
CA ASP A 94 10.40 -11.36 -20.11
C ASP A 94 9.39 -10.38 -20.75
N ALA A 95 8.22 -10.23 -20.12
CA ALA A 95 7.20 -9.30 -20.56
C ALA A 95 7.62 -7.83 -20.30
N VAL A 96 7.54 -6.99 -21.35
CA VAL A 96 7.77 -5.53 -21.23
C VAL A 96 6.82 -4.89 -20.23
N ALA A 97 5.56 -5.35 -20.22
CA ALA A 97 4.54 -5.00 -19.23
C ALA A 97 4.11 -6.30 -18.54
N PRO A 98 4.72 -6.67 -17.41
CA PRO A 98 4.41 -7.94 -16.75
C PRO A 98 2.98 -7.95 -16.23
N ASP A 99 2.33 -9.11 -16.34
CA ASP A 99 1.10 -9.37 -15.60
C ASP A 99 1.38 -9.33 -14.10
N ILE A 100 0.39 -8.91 -13.32
CA ILE A 100 0.53 -8.76 -11.87
C ILE A 100 -0.64 -9.40 -11.14
N ALA A 101 -0.33 -10.08 -10.04
CA ALA A 101 -1.28 -10.47 -9.02
C ALA A 101 -0.81 -9.96 -7.65
N LEU A 102 -1.77 -9.62 -6.79
CA LEU A 102 -1.54 -9.43 -5.36
C LEU A 102 -1.90 -10.74 -4.65
N GLN A 103 -0.88 -11.53 -4.34
CA GLN A 103 -1.01 -12.86 -3.71
C GLN A 103 -1.92 -12.79 -2.48
N GLY A 104 -2.89 -13.71 -2.41
CA GLY A 104 -3.88 -13.76 -1.33
C GLY A 104 -4.89 -12.61 -1.31
N LEU A 105 -5.01 -11.81 -2.39
CA LEU A 105 -5.92 -10.65 -2.43
C LEU A 105 -6.67 -10.46 -3.74
N THR A 106 -5.96 -10.31 -4.88
CA THR A 106 -6.59 -10.03 -6.18
C THR A 106 -5.63 -10.28 -7.34
N ALA A 107 -6.15 -10.44 -8.55
CA ALA A 107 -5.34 -10.40 -9.76
C ALA A 107 -6.03 -9.65 -10.89
N ALA A 108 -5.25 -9.21 -11.89
CA ALA A 108 -5.75 -8.48 -13.04
C ALA A 108 -5.57 -9.29 -14.33
N GLY A 109 -6.62 -9.34 -15.15
CA GLY A 109 -6.57 -9.97 -16.46
C GLY A 109 -6.29 -11.48 -16.42
N THR A 110 -6.16 -12.08 -17.61
CA THR A 110 -5.95 -13.53 -17.73
C THR A 110 -4.58 -13.96 -17.19
N GLY A 111 -3.51 -13.20 -17.47
CA GLY A 111 -2.17 -13.53 -16.99
C GLY A 111 -2.02 -13.38 -15.47
N GLY A 112 -2.59 -12.33 -14.87
CA GLY A 112 -2.65 -12.21 -13.42
C GLY A 112 -3.43 -13.37 -12.77
N MET A 113 -4.52 -13.84 -13.37
CA MET A 113 -5.23 -15.03 -12.86
C MET A 113 -4.39 -16.31 -12.94
N LEU A 114 -3.52 -16.46 -13.94
CA LEU A 114 -2.55 -17.57 -13.97
C LEU A 114 -1.56 -17.47 -12.81
N LEU A 115 -1.03 -16.27 -12.55
CA LEU A 115 -0.15 -16.02 -11.40
C LEU A 115 -0.86 -16.34 -10.08
N GLN A 116 -2.11 -15.90 -9.93
CA GLN A 116 -2.89 -16.17 -8.72
C GLN A 116 -3.14 -17.67 -8.52
N ARG A 117 -3.44 -18.43 -9.56
CA ARG A 117 -3.66 -19.87 -9.42
C ARG A 117 -2.40 -20.61 -8.99
N HIS A 118 -1.22 -20.12 -9.38
CA HIS A 118 0.06 -20.71 -8.99
C HIS A 118 0.54 -20.23 -7.61
N PHE A 119 0.53 -18.92 -7.37
CA PHE A 119 0.85 -18.28 -6.09
C PHE A 119 -0.45 -17.91 -5.36
N ARG A 120 -1.24 -18.94 -5.04
CA ARG A 120 -2.63 -18.80 -4.58
C ARG A 120 -2.77 -18.31 -3.16
N HIS A 121 -2.06 -18.95 -2.24
CA HIS A 121 -2.30 -18.76 -0.82
C HIS A 121 -1.47 -17.62 -0.25
N GLY A 122 -2.14 -16.73 0.48
CA GLY A 122 -1.57 -15.59 1.19
C GLY A 122 -1.07 -15.95 2.58
N SER A 123 -0.97 -14.93 3.43
CA SER A 123 -0.28 -14.97 4.71
C SER A 123 -1.15 -15.23 5.94
N PHE A 124 -2.47 -15.44 5.82
CA PHE A 124 -3.32 -15.81 6.95
C PHE A 124 -3.20 -17.32 7.27
N ALA A 125 -1.96 -17.77 7.48
CA ALA A 125 -1.57 -19.14 7.77
C ALA A 125 -0.21 -19.17 8.47
N GLU A 126 0.11 -20.29 9.13
CA GLU A 126 1.40 -20.48 9.80
C GLU A 126 2.60 -20.40 8.82
N ARG A 127 2.39 -20.77 7.55
CA ARG A 127 3.42 -20.71 6.51
C ARG A 127 2.85 -20.20 5.19
N MET A 128 3.71 -19.59 4.39
CA MET A 128 3.35 -19.18 3.04
C MET A 128 4.46 -19.49 2.04
N ARG A 129 4.07 -19.76 0.79
CA ARG A 129 4.98 -19.95 -0.34
C ARG A 129 5.02 -18.69 -1.18
N VAL A 130 6.21 -18.21 -1.50
CA VAL A 130 6.40 -16.89 -2.12
C VAL A 130 7.44 -17.00 -3.23
N PRO A 131 7.30 -16.26 -4.35
CA PRO A 131 8.38 -16.06 -5.31
C PRO A 131 9.65 -15.55 -4.62
N THR A 132 10.83 -16.04 -5.01
CA THR A 132 12.11 -15.64 -4.39
C THR A 132 12.34 -14.13 -4.46
N GLU A 133 12.00 -13.49 -5.58
CA GLU A 133 12.12 -12.06 -5.81
C GLU A 133 11.15 -11.21 -4.98
N ASN A 134 10.11 -11.82 -4.41
CA ASN A 134 9.13 -11.17 -3.52
C ASN A 134 9.53 -11.25 -2.04
N VAL A 135 10.59 -12.00 -1.71
CA VAL A 135 11.11 -12.14 -0.35
C VAL A 135 12.25 -11.14 -0.12
N LYS A 136 12.00 -10.12 0.70
CA LYS A 136 12.94 -9.00 0.94
C LYS A 136 13.52 -9.09 2.35
N ARG A 137 14.84 -9.26 2.46
CA ARG A 137 15.53 -9.31 3.76
C ARG A 137 15.35 -8.01 4.53
N LEU A 138 15.01 -8.13 5.80
CA LEU A 138 14.84 -7.00 6.72
C LEU A 138 16.12 -6.67 7.47
N GLY A 139 17.04 -7.62 7.61
CA GLY A 139 18.09 -7.60 8.63
C GLY A 139 17.55 -8.08 9.98
N VAL A 140 18.33 -7.95 11.04
CA VAL A 140 17.94 -8.45 12.37
C VAL A 140 16.79 -7.61 12.95
N ILE A 141 15.69 -8.27 13.30
CA ILE A 141 14.56 -7.71 14.07
C ILE A 141 14.18 -8.71 15.16
N THR A 142 13.34 -8.28 16.11
CA THR A 142 12.71 -9.19 17.08
C THR A 142 11.32 -9.62 16.62
N SER A 143 10.79 -10.66 17.25
CA SER A 143 9.41 -11.13 16.98
C SER A 143 8.37 -10.11 17.40
N GLU A 144 8.66 -9.27 18.39
CA GLU A 144 7.78 -8.20 18.87
C GLU A 144 7.66 -7.09 17.82
N GLU A 145 8.76 -6.72 17.19
CA GLU A 145 8.82 -5.70 16.13
C GLU A 145 8.06 -6.13 14.86
N ALA A 146 7.92 -7.43 14.61
CA ALA A 146 7.33 -7.97 13.37
C ALA A 146 5.94 -7.37 13.05
N ALA A 147 5.12 -7.07 14.06
CA ALA A 147 3.81 -6.45 13.88
C ALA A 147 3.91 -5.02 13.31
N GLN A 148 4.89 -4.23 13.75
CA GLN A 148 5.13 -2.87 13.23
C GLN A 148 5.74 -2.92 11.83
N TRP A 149 6.60 -3.91 11.54
CA TRP A 149 7.15 -4.12 10.21
C TRP A 149 6.09 -4.42 9.14
N CYS A 150 4.89 -4.90 9.52
CA CYS A 150 3.76 -4.98 8.60
C CYS A 150 3.33 -3.63 8.00
N ALA A 151 3.72 -2.50 8.59
CA ALA A 151 3.51 -1.15 8.04
C ALA A 151 4.12 -0.97 6.65
N LEU A 152 5.17 -1.73 6.30
CA LEU A 152 5.78 -1.71 4.96
C LEU A 152 4.74 -1.90 3.86
N GLY A 153 3.75 -2.77 4.06
CA GLY A 153 2.70 -2.99 3.06
C GLY A 153 1.80 -1.77 2.82
N THR A 154 1.68 -0.87 3.79
CA THR A 154 0.98 0.41 3.64
C THR A 154 1.90 1.49 3.06
N LEU A 155 3.15 1.55 3.53
CA LEU A 155 4.15 2.56 3.14
C LEU A 155 4.65 2.37 1.69
N LEU A 156 4.68 1.13 1.20
CA LEU A 156 5.18 0.82 -0.15
C LEU A 156 4.33 1.41 -1.27
N VAL A 157 3.01 1.45 -1.08
CA VAL A 157 2.08 2.00 -2.09
C VAL A 157 2.41 3.46 -2.40
N PRO A 158 2.39 4.41 -1.43
CA PRO A 158 2.76 5.78 -1.72
C PRO A 158 4.24 5.96 -2.07
N TYR A 159 5.14 5.09 -1.59
CA TYR A 159 6.54 5.11 -2.04
C TYR A 159 6.65 4.85 -3.55
N GLY A 160 5.91 3.87 -4.07
CA GLY A 160 5.76 3.66 -5.51
C GLY A 160 5.26 4.89 -6.26
N GLY A 161 4.24 5.53 -5.71
CA GLY A 161 3.70 6.80 -6.22
C GLY A 161 4.77 7.88 -6.35
N PHE A 162 5.58 8.09 -5.30
CA PHE A 162 6.63 9.10 -5.33
C PHE A 162 7.85 8.72 -6.18
N LEU A 163 8.14 7.42 -6.33
CA LEU A 163 9.13 6.97 -7.30
C LEU A 163 8.68 7.27 -8.74
N ALA A 164 7.42 7.00 -9.07
CA ALA A 164 6.84 7.35 -10.36
C ALA A 164 6.77 8.87 -10.57
N ALA A 165 6.56 9.64 -9.49
CA ALA A 165 6.62 11.10 -9.51
C ALA A 165 8.04 11.64 -9.74
N ASN A 166 9.06 10.80 -9.58
CA ASN A 166 10.46 11.23 -9.46
C ASN A 166 10.61 12.38 -8.45
N LEU A 167 10.01 12.23 -7.26
CA LEU A 167 10.06 13.23 -6.19
C LEU A 167 11.52 13.51 -5.79
N GLN A 168 11.90 14.78 -5.82
CA GLN A 168 13.25 15.22 -5.44
C GLN A 168 13.28 15.75 -4.00
N PRO A 169 14.39 15.56 -3.26
CA PRO A 169 14.64 16.27 -2.03
C PRO A 169 14.54 17.79 -2.24
N GLY A 170 13.90 18.49 -1.31
CA GLY A 170 13.68 19.94 -1.38
C GLY A 170 12.37 20.37 -2.04
N GLU A 171 11.64 19.49 -2.71
CA GLU A 171 10.40 19.85 -3.39
C GLU A 171 9.20 20.02 -2.45
N THR A 172 8.21 20.81 -2.88
CA THR A 172 6.89 20.88 -2.24
C THR A 172 5.94 19.91 -2.92
N VAL A 173 5.37 18.98 -2.15
CA VAL A 173 4.40 18.01 -2.64
C VAL A 173 3.04 18.23 -2.00
N LEU A 174 1.99 18.06 -2.78
CA LEU A 174 0.61 18.00 -2.30
C LEU A 174 0.12 16.55 -2.30
N VAL A 175 -0.41 16.09 -1.18
CA VAL A 175 -0.98 14.73 -1.04
C VAL A 175 -2.50 14.80 -1.00
N SER A 176 -3.14 14.57 -2.14
CA SER A 176 -4.59 14.45 -2.23
C SER A 176 -5.04 13.12 -1.62
N GLY A 177 -5.77 13.20 -0.51
CA GLY A 177 -6.16 12.04 0.30
C GLY A 177 -5.35 11.87 1.57
N ALA A 178 -4.59 12.90 2.00
CA ALA A 178 -3.66 12.86 3.14
C ALA A 178 -4.26 12.33 4.45
N THR A 179 -5.57 12.47 4.67
CA THR A 179 -6.22 12.00 5.91
C THR A 179 -6.65 10.53 5.89
N GLY A 180 -6.40 9.79 4.80
CA GLY A 180 -6.65 8.35 4.71
C GLY A 180 -5.47 7.50 5.21
N ASN A 181 -5.64 6.18 5.24
CA ASN A 181 -4.58 5.25 5.66
C ASN A 181 -3.33 5.35 4.77
N PHE A 182 -3.49 5.21 3.45
CA PHE A 182 -2.37 5.37 2.51
C PHE A 182 -1.90 6.81 2.35
N GLY A 183 -2.81 7.79 2.44
CA GLY A 183 -2.43 9.21 2.32
C GLY A 183 -1.60 9.72 3.48
N SER A 184 -1.92 9.32 4.72
CA SER A 184 -1.10 9.67 5.88
C SER A 184 0.27 8.99 5.84
N ALA A 185 0.34 7.74 5.37
CA ALA A 185 1.59 7.08 5.02
C ALA A 185 2.36 7.84 3.93
N ALA A 186 1.66 8.40 2.92
CA ALA A 186 2.29 9.20 1.88
C ALA A 186 2.93 10.49 2.43
N VAL A 187 2.31 11.15 3.42
CA VAL A 187 2.93 12.30 4.09
C VAL A 187 4.26 11.88 4.74
N SER A 188 4.27 10.78 5.50
CA SER A 188 5.48 10.26 6.14
C SER A 188 6.56 9.91 5.12
N VAL A 189 6.20 9.19 4.04
CA VAL A 189 7.12 8.78 2.97
C VAL A 189 7.69 9.98 2.21
N ALA A 190 6.88 10.96 1.83
CA ALA A 190 7.37 12.16 1.16
C ALA A 190 8.44 12.90 1.98
N LEU A 191 8.20 13.04 3.28
CA LEU A 191 9.14 13.69 4.19
C LEU A 191 10.44 12.90 4.35
N ALA A 192 10.35 11.57 4.42
CA ALA A 192 11.49 10.66 4.47
C ALA A 192 12.30 10.66 3.16
N MET A 193 11.65 10.91 2.02
CA MET A 193 12.30 11.13 0.72
C MET A 193 12.89 12.53 0.57
N GLY A 194 12.72 13.40 1.55
CA GLY A 194 13.36 14.73 1.60
C GLY A 194 12.50 15.88 1.08
N ALA A 195 11.20 15.70 0.85
CA ALA A 195 10.31 16.81 0.44
C ALA A 195 10.40 17.97 1.43
N ALA A 196 10.68 19.20 1.01
CA ALA A 196 10.78 20.33 1.92
C ALA A 196 9.45 20.61 2.63
N CYS A 197 8.34 20.40 1.93
CA CYS A 197 7.00 20.66 2.42
C CYS A 197 6.00 19.65 1.88
N VAL A 198 5.03 19.25 2.72
CA VAL A 198 3.86 18.47 2.31
C VAL A 198 2.59 19.28 2.58
N VAL A 199 1.86 19.64 1.53
CA VAL A 199 0.51 20.20 1.62
C VAL A 199 -0.48 19.05 1.76
N ALA A 200 -1.25 19.05 2.84
CA ALA A 200 -2.13 17.96 3.23
C ALA A 200 -3.60 18.43 3.26
N PRO A 201 -4.30 18.42 2.11
CA PRO A 201 -5.73 18.64 2.08
C PRO A 201 -6.52 17.47 2.67
N GLY A 202 -7.55 17.78 3.47
CA GLY A 202 -8.46 16.78 4.00
C GLY A 202 -9.69 17.36 4.69
N ARG A 203 -10.68 16.51 4.95
CA ARG A 203 -11.91 16.88 5.68
C ARG A 203 -11.84 16.57 7.18
N ASN A 204 -10.92 15.69 7.58
CA ASN A 204 -10.81 15.22 8.96
C ASN A 204 -9.79 16.06 9.73
N ASP A 205 -10.28 17.09 10.43
CA ASP A 205 -9.45 18.02 11.22
C ASP A 205 -8.60 17.32 12.26
N ARG A 206 -9.11 16.24 12.88
CA ARG A 206 -8.36 15.47 13.88
C ARG A 206 -7.12 14.82 13.26
N VAL A 207 -7.25 14.25 12.06
CA VAL A 207 -6.12 13.64 11.35
C VAL A 207 -5.15 14.71 10.83
N LEU A 208 -5.65 15.84 10.34
CA LEU A 208 -4.78 16.95 9.93
C LEU A 208 -3.94 17.47 11.11
N ALA A 209 -4.55 17.65 12.28
CA ALA A 209 -3.83 18.02 13.49
C ALA A 209 -2.83 16.94 13.93
N ASP A 210 -3.19 15.65 13.79
CA ASP A 210 -2.30 14.51 14.08
C ASP A 210 -1.04 14.51 13.19
N LEU A 211 -1.21 14.75 11.89
CA LEU A 211 -0.10 14.85 10.94
C LEU A 211 0.85 16.01 11.28
N VAL A 212 0.31 17.18 11.63
CA VAL A 212 1.12 18.32 12.07
C VAL A 212 1.83 18.00 13.39
N ARG A 213 1.16 17.35 14.35
CA ARG A 213 1.79 16.95 15.62
C ARG A 213 2.97 16.00 15.39
N ARG A 214 2.84 15.05 14.46
CA ARG A 214 3.89 14.05 14.16
C ARG A 214 5.07 14.62 13.40
N PHE A 215 4.80 15.46 12.40
CA PHE A 215 5.80 15.86 11.40
C PHE A 215 6.17 17.35 11.43
N GLY A 216 5.53 18.12 12.30
CA GLY A 216 5.85 19.51 12.57
C GLY A 216 5.55 20.45 11.40
N SER A 217 6.36 21.50 11.30
CA SER A 217 6.12 22.65 10.40
C SER A 217 6.23 22.34 8.90
N ARG A 218 6.80 21.18 8.53
CA ARG A 218 6.90 20.71 7.14
C ARG A 218 5.56 20.22 6.58
N VAL A 219 4.56 19.97 7.44
CA VAL A 219 3.19 19.65 7.00
C VAL A 219 2.31 20.88 7.06
N LYS A 220 1.65 21.21 5.95
CA LYS A 220 0.70 22.32 5.82
C LYS A 220 -0.71 21.76 5.66
N PRO A 221 -1.50 21.68 6.74
CA PRO A 221 -2.85 21.14 6.66
C PRO A 221 -3.78 22.12 5.92
N VAL A 222 -4.69 21.59 5.11
CA VAL A 222 -5.73 22.38 4.44
C VAL A 222 -7.07 21.71 4.67
N LYS A 223 -7.99 22.40 5.36
CA LYS A 223 -9.35 21.91 5.55
C LYS A 223 -10.15 22.12 4.28
N LEU A 224 -10.64 21.03 3.70
CA LEU A 224 -11.46 21.08 2.49
C LEU A 224 -12.90 21.50 2.82
N THR A 225 -13.40 22.43 2.03
CA THR A 225 -14.76 22.97 2.07
C THR A 225 -15.71 22.17 1.18
N GLY A 226 -15.17 21.48 0.17
CA GLY A 226 -15.94 20.79 -0.86
C GLY A 226 -16.25 21.65 -2.09
N ASN A 227 -15.90 22.95 -2.07
CA ASN A 227 -15.91 23.80 -3.25
C ASN A 227 -14.55 23.70 -3.96
N GLU A 228 -14.57 23.31 -5.24
CA GLU A 228 -13.36 23.01 -6.02
C GLU A 228 -12.41 24.22 -6.14
N ASP A 229 -12.94 25.42 -6.39
CA ASP A 229 -12.12 26.62 -6.59
C ASP A 229 -11.56 27.14 -5.27
N ASP A 230 -12.38 27.18 -4.22
CA ASP A 230 -11.95 27.61 -2.88
C ASP A 230 -10.87 26.68 -2.32
N ASP A 231 -11.08 25.37 -2.46
CA ASP A 231 -10.14 24.35 -2.01
C ASP A 231 -8.82 24.46 -2.78
N ARG A 232 -8.87 24.65 -4.10
CA ARG A 232 -7.67 24.84 -4.94
C ARG A 232 -6.85 26.04 -4.51
N GLU A 233 -7.49 27.19 -4.29
CA GLU A 233 -6.80 28.39 -3.86
C GLU A 233 -6.29 28.31 -2.41
N ALA A 234 -7.02 27.62 -1.53
CA ALA A 234 -6.54 27.33 -0.18
C ALA A 234 -5.28 26.44 -0.18
N MET A 235 -5.25 25.41 -1.04
CA MET A 235 -4.08 24.55 -1.22
C MET A 235 -2.86 25.31 -1.71
N LYS A 236 -3.02 26.20 -2.71
CA LYS A 236 -1.92 27.05 -3.19
C LYS A 236 -1.42 28.03 -2.12
N ARG A 237 -2.32 28.68 -1.36
CA ARG A 237 -1.94 29.62 -0.30
C ARG A 237 -1.20 28.97 0.87
N ALA A 238 -1.52 27.71 1.18
CA ALA A 238 -0.87 26.98 2.27
C ALA A 238 0.56 26.55 1.93
N ALA A 239 0.86 26.37 0.64
CA ALA A 239 2.20 26.04 0.18
C ALA A 239 3.17 27.22 0.38
N PRO A 240 4.41 26.98 0.87
CA PRO A 240 5.41 28.04 1.03
C PRO A 240 5.97 28.55 -0.32
N GLY A 241 5.66 27.85 -1.41
CA GLY A 241 6.09 28.15 -2.76
C GLY A 241 5.31 27.29 -3.77
N PRO A 242 5.76 27.23 -5.04
CA PRO A 242 5.13 26.40 -6.06
C PRO A 242 5.04 24.92 -5.65
N ILE A 243 3.92 24.26 -5.96
CA ILE A 243 3.74 22.83 -5.74
C ILE A 243 4.35 22.07 -6.92
N ASP A 244 5.49 21.40 -6.69
CA ASP A 244 6.26 20.66 -7.70
C ASP A 244 5.58 19.35 -8.11
N CYS A 245 4.94 18.69 -7.14
CA CYS A 245 4.34 17.38 -7.30
C CYS A 245 2.95 17.34 -6.65
N VAL A 246 1.98 16.77 -7.36
CA VAL A 246 0.69 16.38 -6.79
C VAL A 246 0.61 14.86 -6.81
N PHE A 247 0.38 14.25 -5.66
CA PHE A 247 0.13 12.82 -5.53
C PHE A 247 -1.30 12.58 -5.07
N ASP A 248 -2.11 11.95 -5.93
CA ASP A 248 -3.48 11.57 -5.60
C ASP A 248 -3.58 10.09 -5.25
N ILE A 249 -4.14 9.83 -4.06
CA ILE A 249 -4.42 8.49 -3.54
C ILE A 249 -5.85 8.41 -2.95
N MET A 250 -6.79 9.09 -3.60
CA MET A 250 -8.19 9.13 -3.14
C MET A 250 -8.90 7.77 -3.32
N PRO A 251 -9.80 7.39 -2.41
CA PRO A 251 -10.55 6.14 -2.52
C PRO A 251 -11.64 6.21 -3.61
N PRO A 252 -12.19 5.06 -4.05
CA PRO A 252 -13.17 5.01 -5.15
C PRO A 252 -14.46 5.81 -4.95
N SER A 253 -14.84 6.11 -3.71
CA SER A 253 -16.07 6.83 -3.37
C SER A 253 -15.96 8.36 -3.49
N VAL A 254 -14.77 8.90 -3.79
CA VAL A 254 -14.54 10.35 -3.88
C VAL A 254 -14.82 10.87 -5.28
N SER A 255 -15.42 12.07 -5.35
CA SER A 255 -15.67 12.78 -6.61
C SER A 255 -14.37 13.21 -7.30
N THR A 256 -14.35 13.17 -8.64
CA THR A 256 -13.23 13.65 -9.46
C THR A 256 -12.95 15.14 -9.26
N ASN A 257 -13.91 15.94 -8.76
CA ASN A 257 -13.70 17.36 -8.46
C ASN A 257 -12.63 17.57 -7.37
N VAL A 258 -12.53 16.69 -6.38
CA VAL A 258 -11.50 16.82 -5.34
C VAL A 258 -10.12 16.54 -5.92
N VAL A 259 -10.03 15.53 -6.79
CA VAL A 259 -8.79 15.21 -7.52
C VAL A 259 -8.42 16.37 -8.44
N ARG A 260 -9.38 16.93 -9.18
CA ARG A 260 -9.17 18.08 -10.08
C ARG A 260 -8.71 19.32 -9.33
N ALA A 261 -9.34 19.64 -8.20
CA ALA A 261 -8.92 20.74 -7.32
C ALA A 261 -7.42 20.63 -6.99
N ALA A 262 -6.97 19.45 -6.58
CA ALA A 262 -5.59 19.16 -6.22
C ALA A 262 -4.65 19.20 -7.43
N VAL A 263 -4.99 18.49 -8.52
CA VAL A 263 -4.18 18.42 -9.74
C VAL A 263 -3.92 19.82 -10.32
N MET A 264 -4.93 20.68 -10.35
CA MET A 264 -4.85 22.04 -10.89
C MET A 264 -4.04 23.01 -10.00
N THR A 265 -3.45 22.54 -8.89
CA THR A 265 -2.50 23.34 -8.06
C THR A 265 -1.06 23.23 -8.52
N VAL A 266 -0.72 22.19 -9.30
CA VAL A 266 0.66 21.90 -9.68
C VAL A 266 1.23 23.07 -10.52
N ARG A 267 2.51 23.40 -10.30
CA ARG A 267 3.18 24.44 -11.08
C ARG A 267 3.41 24.00 -12.54
N ALA A 268 3.73 24.97 -13.41
CA ALA A 268 4.27 24.66 -14.72
C ALA A 268 5.54 23.80 -14.61
N TYR A 269 5.69 22.84 -15.52
CA TYR A 269 6.71 21.78 -15.52
C TYR A 269 6.66 20.86 -14.29
N GLY A 270 5.56 20.87 -13.54
CA GLY A 270 5.33 19.98 -12.41
C GLY A 270 4.71 18.66 -12.82
N ARG A 271 4.60 17.74 -11.85
CA ARG A 271 4.23 16.35 -12.09
C ARG A 271 3.02 15.97 -11.24
N VAL A 272 2.13 15.19 -11.83
CA VAL A 272 0.92 14.67 -11.20
C VAL A 272 0.99 13.16 -11.25
N VAL A 273 0.82 12.51 -10.10
CA VAL A 273 0.74 11.06 -10.00
C VAL A 273 -0.65 10.66 -9.53
N LEU A 274 -1.30 9.80 -10.31
CA LEU A 274 -2.62 9.25 -10.02
C LEU A 274 -2.47 7.78 -9.59
N MET A 275 -2.77 7.50 -8.33
CA MET A 275 -2.73 6.17 -7.72
C MET A 275 -4.00 5.85 -6.90
N GLY A 276 -4.92 6.81 -6.82
CA GLY A 276 -6.23 6.64 -6.21
C GLY A 276 -7.14 5.68 -6.99
N GLY A 277 -8.20 5.22 -6.34
CA GLY A 277 -9.22 4.35 -6.94
C GLY A 277 -10.44 5.10 -7.49
N VAL A 278 -10.39 6.44 -7.58
CA VAL A 278 -11.52 7.26 -8.05
C VAL A 278 -12.00 6.78 -9.42
N GLY A 279 -13.32 6.60 -9.56
CA GLY A 279 -13.96 6.10 -10.78
C GLY A 279 -14.02 4.57 -10.90
N MET A 280 -13.31 3.80 -10.07
CA MET A 280 -13.38 2.33 -10.08
C MET A 280 -14.74 1.78 -9.62
N ALA A 281 -15.55 2.60 -8.94
CA ALA A 281 -16.94 2.30 -8.58
C ALA A 281 -17.96 2.85 -9.60
N GLY A 282 -17.48 3.30 -10.78
CA GLY A 282 -18.25 4.09 -11.74
C GLY A 282 -18.20 5.59 -11.44
N GLY A 283 -18.82 6.39 -12.30
CA GLY A 283 -18.86 7.85 -12.19
C GLY A 283 -18.21 8.57 -13.39
N PRO A 284 -18.24 9.92 -13.42
CA PRO A 284 -17.63 10.69 -14.49
C PRO A 284 -16.10 10.58 -14.45
N GLY A 285 -15.47 10.72 -15.62
CA GLY A 285 -14.01 10.75 -15.74
C GLY A 285 -13.37 12.00 -15.11
N LEU A 286 -12.05 11.97 -14.96
CA LEU A 286 -11.26 13.13 -14.54
C LEU A 286 -10.99 14.05 -15.74
N GLU A 287 -11.88 15.02 -15.95
CA GLU A 287 -11.67 16.06 -16.98
C GLU A 287 -10.56 17.06 -16.60
N LEU A 288 -9.50 17.15 -17.42
CA LEU A 288 -8.44 18.14 -17.24
C LEU A 288 -8.32 19.00 -18.49
N PRO A 289 -8.17 20.34 -18.38
CA PRO A 289 -8.12 21.18 -19.57
C PRO A 289 -6.85 20.92 -20.40
N TYR A 290 -7.02 20.40 -21.63
CA TYR A 290 -5.91 20.12 -22.54
C TYR A 290 -4.98 21.34 -22.77
N PRO A 291 -5.48 22.57 -22.99
CA PRO A 291 -4.60 23.74 -23.15
C PRO A 291 -3.77 24.04 -21.89
N TRP A 292 -4.30 23.75 -20.70
CA TRP A 292 -3.56 23.93 -19.45
C TRP A 292 -2.43 22.92 -19.33
N ILE A 293 -2.69 21.64 -19.61
CA ILE A 293 -1.67 20.58 -19.61
C ILE A 293 -0.54 20.94 -20.59
N MET A 294 -0.90 21.25 -21.84
CA MET A 294 0.07 21.55 -22.90
C MET A 294 0.90 22.81 -22.60
N ARG A 295 0.25 23.94 -22.27
CA ARG A 295 0.95 25.23 -22.09
C ARG A 295 1.80 25.28 -20.83
N ASN A 296 1.45 24.51 -19.80
CA ASN A 296 2.22 24.44 -18.56
C ASN A 296 3.16 23.24 -18.54
N CYS A 297 3.23 22.43 -19.61
CA CYS A 297 4.09 21.24 -19.68
C CYS A 297 3.88 20.29 -18.49
N ILE A 298 2.62 20.02 -18.12
CA ILE A 298 2.30 19.16 -16.98
C ILE A 298 2.51 17.70 -17.37
N ALA A 299 3.30 16.98 -16.57
CA ALA A 299 3.42 15.53 -16.69
C ALA A 299 2.36 14.86 -15.81
N ILE A 300 1.57 13.95 -16.38
CA ILE A 300 0.57 13.15 -15.65
C ILE A 300 0.94 11.68 -15.80
N HIS A 301 1.09 10.99 -14.69
CA HIS A 301 1.49 9.58 -14.65
C HIS A 301 0.51 8.77 -13.80
N GLY A 302 -0.10 7.74 -14.39
CA GLY A 302 -0.85 6.74 -13.65
C GLY A 302 0.08 5.64 -13.16
N VAL A 303 -0.08 5.20 -11.91
CA VAL A 303 0.76 4.13 -11.36
C VAL A 303 -0.08 3.22 -10.46
N TRP A 304 0.15 1.92 -10.62
CA TRP A 304 -0.40 0.91 -9.75
C TRP A 304 0.74 0.15 -9.07
N MET A 305 0.71 0.10 -7.74
CA MET A 305 1.77 -0.46 -6.90
C MET A 305 3.13 0.24 -7.05
N TYR A 306 4.20 -0.47 -7.37
CA TYR A 306 5.57 0.05 -7.30
C TYR A 306 6.53 -0.82 -8.11
N PRO A 307 7.74 -0.35 -8.44
CA PRO A 307 8.75 -1.18 -9.10
C PRO A 307 9.34 -2.26 -8.15
N PRO A 308 9.92 -3.36 -8.68
CA PRO A 308 10.39 -4.50 -7.87
C PRO A 308 11.47 -4.19 -6.81
N ASP A 309 12.25 -3.14 -7.02
CA ASP A 309 13.32 -2.68 -6.11
C ASP A 309 12.80 -1.79 -4.97
N ALA A 310 11.56 -1.30 -5.06
CA ALA A 310 10.99 -0.34 -4.12
C ALA A 310 10.99 -0.85 -2.67
N ALA A 311 10.65 -2.12 -2.46
CA ALA A 311 10.62 -2.74 -1.14
C ALA A 311 11.99 -2.71 -0.45
N SER A 312 13.07 -3.06 -1.18
CA SER A 312 14.43 -3.02 -0.63
C SER A 312 14.87 -1.60 -0.29
N ARG A 313 14.51 -0.61 -1.11
CA ARG A 313 14.84 0.80 -0.86
C ARG A 313 14.05 1.38 0.32
N LEU A 314 12.77 1.03 0.46
CA LEU A 314 11.96 1.46 1.60
C LEU A 314 12.46 0.84 2.91
N ILE A 315 12.84 -0.44 2.91
CA ILE A 315 13.49 -1.09 4.05
C ILE A 315 14.76 -0.32 4.45
N ALA A 316 15.55 0.14 3.48
CA ALA A 316 16.72 0.95 3.76
C ALA A 316 16.37 2.31 4.39
N LEU A 317 15.28 2.96 3.99
CA LEU A 317 14.79 4.19 4.64
C LEU A 317 14.37 3.96 6.10
N VAL A 318 13.71 2.83 6.38
CA VAL A 318 13.39 2.44 7.76
C VAL A 318 14.66 2.20 8.57
N ARG A 319 15.62 1.44 8.02
CA ARG A 319 16.89 1.14 8.70
C ARG A 319 17.76 2.37 8.93
N ALA A 320 17.66 3.37 8.06
CA ALA A 320 18.33 4.66 8.22
C ALA A 320 17.63 5.58 9.25
N GLY A 321 16.49 5.17 9.82
CA GLY A 321 15.72 5.98 10.77
C GLY A 321 14.94 7.13 10.11
N LEU A 322 14.83 7.13 8.78
CA LEU A 322 14.07 8.15 8.04
C LEU A 322 12.56 7.85 8.02
N LEU A 323 12.19 6.58 8.17
CA LEU A 323 10.83 6.12 8.38
C LEU A 323 10.74 5.38 9.70
N ARG A 324 9.97 5.92 10.65
CA ARG A 324 9.78 5.35 11.98
C ARG A 324 8.55 4.45 12.00
N LEU A 325 8.75 3.16 12.26
CA LEU A 325 7.64 2.20 12.29
C LEU A 325 6.90 2.21 13.62
N GLU A 326 7.57 2.65 14.68
CA GLU A 326 7.02 2.88 16.03
C GLU A 326 5.88 3.91 16.06
N GLU A 327 5.71 4.69 14.99
CA GLU A 327 4.56 5.56 14.81
C GLU A 327 3.25 4.84 14.57
N TYR A 328 3.30 3.56 14.15
CA TYR A 328 2.15 2.71 13.89
C TYR A 328 1.72 1.97 15.15
N GLU A 329 0.48 2.23 15.57
CA GLU A 329 -0.19 1.47 16.61
C GLU A 329 -0.67 0.13 16.03
N THR A 330 -0.31 -0.97 16.68
CA THR A 330 -0.67 -2.33 16.24
C THR A 330 -1.64 -2.99 17.21
N THR A 331 -2.77 -3.47 16.70
CA THR A 331 -3.66 -4.39 17.41
C THR A 331 -3.47 -5.79 16.83
N ALA A 332 -2.97 -6.72 17.65
CA ALA A 332 -2.65 -8.07 17.22
C ALA A 332 -3.74 -9.07 17.65
N PHE A 333 -4.02 -10.03 16.77
CA PHE A 333 -4.88 -11.18 16.98
C PHE A 333 -4.08 -12.45 16.64
N ASP A 334 -4.38 -13.57 17.27
CA ASP A 334 -3.86 -14.86 16.80
C ASP A 334 -4.65 -15.34 15.56
N LEU A 335 -4.23 -16.48 14.99
CA LEU A 335 -4.90 -17.04 13.80
C LEU A 335 -6.32 -17.55 14.08
N ASP A 336 -6.63 -18.03 15.28
CA ASP A 336 -7.97 -18.51 15.64
C ASP A 336 -8.99 -17.37 15.61
N HIS A 337 -8.54 -16.17 15.92
CA HIS A 337 -9.35 -14.96 15.94
C HIS A 337 -9.24 -14.14 14.64
N ALA A 338 -8.90 -14.78 13.51
CA ALA A 338 -8.76 -14.08 12.22
C ALA A 338 -10.05 -13.35 11.77
N ASN A 339 -11.23 -13.90 12.07
CA ASN A 339 -12.51 -13.23 11.77
C ASN A 339 -12.69 -11.95 12.61
N ASP A 340 -12.28 -11.98 13.89
CA ASP A 340 -12.33 -10.80 14.77
C ASP A 340 -11.33 -9.74 14.31
N ALA A 341 -10.15 -10.15 13.84
CA ALA A 341 -9.18 -9.25 13.24
C ALA A 341 -9.74 -8.53 12.00
N VAL A 342 -10.49 -9.24 11.15
CA VAL A 342 -11.16 -8.65 9.98
C VAL A 342 -12.23 -7.63 10.40
N ALA A 343 -13.06 -7.97 11.38
CA ALA A 343 -14.06 -7.06 11.93
C ALA A 343 -13.41 -5.82 12.58
N HIS A 344 -12.35 -6.02 13.36
CA HIS A 344 -11.59 -4.95 13.99
C HIS A 344 -10.95 -4.02 12.96
N ALA A 345 -10.34 -4.56 11.90
CA ALA A 345 -9.73 -3.76 10.83
C ALA A 345 -10.76 -2.86 10.11
N ALA A 346 -11.97 -3.37 9.89
CA ALA A 346 -13.05 -2.58 9.29
C ALA A 346 -13.53 -1.44 10.19
N ALA A 347 -13.66 -1.70 11.49
CA ALA A 347 -14.15 -0.71 12.46
C ALA A 347 -13.08 0.32 12.89
N ASN A 348 -11.80 -0.07 12.90
CA ASN A 348 -10.71 0.70 13.51
C ASN A 348 -9.61 1.11 12.52
N GLY A 349 -9.85 0.94 11.22
CA GLY A 349 -8.94 1.41 10.18
C GLY A 349 -8.69 2.92 10.25
N GLY A 350 -7.53 3.36 9.76
CA GLY A 350 -7.20 4.78 9.71
C GLY A 350 -5.69 5.03 9.71
N PRO A 351 -5.29 6.31 9.71
CA PRO A 351 -3.90 6.73 9.78
C PRO A 351 -3.14 6.08 10.94
N PHE A 352 -1.95 5.53 10.63
CA PHE A 352 -1.02 4.97 11.61
C PHE A 352 -1.59 3.88 12.53
N LYS A 353 -2.62 3.16 12.07
CA LYS A 353 -3.21 2.02 12.78
C LYS A 353 -3.12 0.77 11.94
N LEU A 354 -2.71 -0.34 12.57
CA LEU A 354 -2.59 -1.64 11.93
C LEU A 354 -3.33 -2.70 12.74
N THR A 355 -4.22 -3.43 12.08
CA THR A 355 -4.67 -4.72 12.59
C THR A 355 -3.75 -5.80 12.03
N VAL A 356 -3.25 -6.67 12.89
CA VAL A 356 -2.27 -7.71 12.55
C VAL A 356 -2.75 -9.06 13.05
N ILE A 357 -2.58 -10.10 12.24
CA ILE A 357 -2.69 -11.50 12.67
C ILE A 357 -1.28 -12.04 12.92
N ARG A 358 -1.10 -12.77 14.02
CA ARG A 358 0.13 -13.47 14.40
C ARG A 358 -0.15 -14.98 14.36
N PRO A 359 0.20 -15.66 13.27
CA PRO A 359 -0.13 -17.06 13.07
C PRO A 359 0.40 -18.04 14.11
#